data_AF-A0A0C3C5T5-F1
#
_entry.id   AF-A0A0C3C5T5-F1
#
_cell.length_a   1.000
_cell.length_b   1.000
_cell.length_c   1.000
_cell.angle_alpha   90.00
_cell.angle_beta   90.00
_cell.angle_gamma   90.00
#
_symmetry.space_group_name_H-M   'P 1'
#
loop_
_entity.id
_entity.type
_entity.pdbx_description
1 polymer ?
#
loop_
_entity_poly.entity_id
_entity_poly.type
_entity_poly.pdbx_seq_one_letter_code
_entity_poly.pdbx_strand_id
1 'polypeptide(L)'
;MGRVAFFIAFMFVLVLFPTIVDAAVARASGTPACATCPEADTGGYGNGEHSDSNGVLFCEYPSFGLEKPRPNTWNCTYNDMTGALIHDGDFGLCHDTAVITGCSKRKRNIVEVLKRRAEVRAALPQSSQPEYMPAKRALGMKGRAN
;
A
#
# COMPACT_ATOMS: atom_id res chain seq x y z
N MET A 1 -19.60 16.84 48.07
CA MET A 1 -19.87 15.62 47.28
C MET A 1 -19.76 15.81 45.75
N GLY A 2 -19.28 16.94 45.22
CA GLY A 2 -19.21 17.17 43.76
C GLY A 2 -17.85 16.88 43.08
N ARG A 3 -16.78 16.67 43.86
CA ARG A 3 -15.43 16.44 43.30
C ARG A 3 -15.20 15.00 42.85
N VAL A 4 -15.74 14.02 43.58
CA VAL A 4 -15.54 12.59 43.31
C VAL A 4 -16.29 12.13 42.05
N ALA A 5 -17.47 12.70 41.79
CA ALA A 5 -18.26 12.42 40.59
C ALA A 5 -17.55 12.89 39.29
N PHE A 6 -16.81 13.99 39.37
CA PHE A 6 -16.05 14.52 38.22
C PHE A 6 -14.88 13.61 37.82
N PHE A 7 -14.18 13.03 38.80
CA PHE A 7 -13.06 12.12 38.52
C PHE A 7 -13.52 10.76 37.95
N ILE A 8 -14.66 10.25 38.39
CA ILE A 8 -15.21 8.98 37.89
C ILE A 8 -15.74 9.13 36.46
N ALA A 9 -16.38 10.27 36.14
CA ALA A 9 -16.81 10.57 34.78
C ALA A 9 -15.64 10.69 33.79
N PHE A 10 -14.49 11.24 34.23
CA PHE A 10 -13.31 11.39 33.37
C PHE A 10 -12.59 10.05 33.09
N MET A 11 -12.57 9.14 34.08
CA MET A 11 -11.97 7.80 33.92
C MET A 11 -12.80 6.84 33.05
N PHE A 12 -14.11 7.04 32.95
CA PHE A 12 -14.96 6.22 32.07
C PHE A 12 -14.83 6.56 30.57
N VAL A 13 -14.34 7.76 30.23
CA VAL A 13 -14.14 8.18 28.83
C VAL A 13 -12.88 7.56 28.22
N LEU A 14 -11.91 7.13 29.04
CA LEU A 14 -10.64 6.55 28.56
C LEU A 14 -10.69 5.03 28.27
N VAL A 15 -11.79 4.34 28.58
CA VAL A 15 -11.90 2.87 28.46
C VAL A 15 -12.69 2.41 27.22
N LEU A 16 -13.27 3.34 26.45
CA LEU A 16 -14.12 3.01 25.28
C LEU A 16 -13.47 3.26 23.92
N PHE A 17 -12.21 3.69 23.86
CA PHE A 17 -11.50 3.81 22.59
C PHE A 17 -10.65 2.56 22.36
N PRO A 18 -11.08 1.60 21.51
CA PRO A 18 -10.18 0.55 21.06
C PRO A 18 -9.06 1.23 20.27
N THR A 19 -7.83 1.17 20.77
CA THR A 19 -6.64 1.54 19.98
C THR A 19 -6.46 0.49 18.89
N ILE A 20 -7.11 0.70 17.75
CA ILE A 20 -6.87 -0.11 16.55
C ILE A 20 -5.53 0.39 16.01
N VAL A 21 -4.46 -0.32 16.36
CA VAL A 21 -3.13 -0.05 15.81
C VAL A 21 -3.14 -0.64 14.40
N ASP A 22 -3.58 0.17 13.42
CA ASP A 22 -3.57 -0.24 12.03
C ASP A 22 -2.14 -0.13 11.51
N ALA A 23 -1.43 -1.25 11.55
CA ALA A 23 -0.05 -1.32 11.07
C ALA A 23 -0.06 -1.18 9.54
N ALA A 24 0.50 -0.08 9.04
CA ALA A 24 0.74 0.09 7.62
C ALA A 24 1.59 -1.08 7.10
N VAL A 25 0.97 -2.00 6.36
CA VAL A 25 1.68 -3.13 5.74
C VAL A 25 2.58 -2.57 4.65
N ALA A 26 3.89 -2.56 4.92
CA ALA A 26 4.88 -2.11 3.96
C ALA A 26 4.77 -2.91 2.66
N ARG A 27 4.71 -2.17 1.55
CA ARG A 27 4.47 -2.70 0.21
C ARG A 27 5.77 -3.23 -0.42
N ALA A 28 5.68 -4.36 -1.13
CA ALA A 28 6.78 -4.84 -1.96
C ALA A 28 6.97 -3.93 -3.19
N SER A 29 8.22 -3.56 -3.46
CA SER A 29 8.60 -2.66 -4.56
C SER A 29 8.05 -3.12 -5.91
N GLY A 30 7.47 -2.19 -6.69
CA GLY A 30 6.93 -2.43 -8.03
C GLY A 30 5.49 -2.95 -8.11
N THR A 31 4.77 -3.01 -6.98
CA THR A 31 3.33 -3.28 -7.01
C THR A 31 2.55 -1.96 -7.16
N PRO A 32 1.43 -1.90 -7.92
CA PRO A 32 0.68 -0.65 -8.17
C PRO A 32 -0.33 -0.26 -7.07
N ALA A 33 -0.41 1.02 -6.69
CA ALA A 33 -1.38 1.57 -5.74
C ALA A 33 -2.82 1.08 -5.99
N CYS A 34 -3.52 0.75 -4.91
CA CYS A 34 -4.89 0.23 -4.95
C CYS A 34 -5.93 1.29 -4.65
N ALA A 35 -5.52 2.28 -3.85
CA ALA A 35 -6.28 3.41 -3.42
C ALA A 35 -5.79 4.68 -4.14
N THR A 36 -6.71 5.61 -4.34
CA THR A 36 -6.47 6.95 -4.86
C THR A 36 -7.09 7.96 -3.91
N CYS A 37 -6.50 9.15 -3.84
CA CYS A 37 -6.98 10.22 -2.98
C CYS A 37 -8.43 10.60 -3.32
N PRO A 38 -9.30 10.78 -2.32
CA PRO A 38 -10.61 11.40 -2.49
C PRO A 38 -10.50 12.74 -3.23
N GLU A 39 -11.49 13.06 -4.06
CA GLU A 39 -11.53 14.31 -4.85
C GLU A 39 -11.54 15.57 -3.97
N ALA A 40 -12.18 15.48 -2.81
CA ALA A 40 -12.17 16.51 -1.78
C ALA A 40 -12.14 15.86 -0.39
N ASP A 41 -11.76 16.62 0.63
CA ASP A 41 -11.98 16.27 2.02
C ASP A 41 -13.45 16.44 2.44
N THR A 42 -13.79 16.11 3.68
CA THR A 42 -15.15 16.29 4.20
C THR A 42 -15.53 17.77 4.41
N GLY A 43 -14.55 18.68 4.42
CA GLY A 43 -14.72 20.12 4.41
C GLY A 43 -15.04 20.70 3.02
N GLY A 44 -14.90 19.90 1.96
CA GLY A 44 -15.12 20.29 0.57
C GLY A 44 -13.90 20.94 -0.09
N TYR A 45 -12.70 20.84 0.49
CA TYR A 45 -11.48 21.30 -0.13
C TYR A 45 -10.97 20.27 -1.14
N GLY A 46 -10.71 20.71 -2.37
CA GLY A 46 -10.29 19.82 -3.44
C GLY A 46 -8.89 19.27 -3.24
N ASN A 47 -8.66 18.06 -3.74
CA ASN A 47 -7.36 17.39 -3.73
C ASN A 47 -6.31 18.16 -4.54
N GLY A 48 -5.14 18.37 -3.94
CA GLY A 48 -3.97 18.98 -4.55
C GLY A 48 -2.90 17.94 -4.89
N GLU A 49 -1.73 18.10 -4.26
CA GLU A 49 -0.61 17.18 -4.44
C GLU A 49 -0.86 15.84 -3.71
N HIS A 50 -0.38 14.76 -4.31
CA HIS A 50 -0.47 13.43 -3.71
C HIS A 50 0.75 12.58 -4.06
N SER A 51 1.05 11.60 -3.20
CA SER A 51 2.15 10.66 -3.39
C SER A 51 1.76 9.28 -2.89
N ASP A 52 2.14 8.24 -3.63
CA ASP A 52 1.97 6.83 -3.27
C ASP A 52 3.35 6.18 -3.07
N SER A 53 3.82 6.13 -1.81
CA SER A 53 5.15 5.61 -1.50
C SER A 53 5.13 4.68 -0.30
N ASN A 54 5.88 3.58 -0.37
CA ASN A 54 6.09 2.64 0.72
C ASN A 54 4.82 2.05 1.37
N GLY A 55 3.73 1.89 0.61
CA GLY A 55 2.47 1.38 1.17
C GLY A 55 1.57 2.47 1.75
N VAL A 56 1.94 3.73 1.56
CA VAL A 56 1.31 4.90 2.12
C VAL A 56 0.90 5.84 0.99
N LEU A 57 -0.36 6.24 1.01
CA LEU A 57 -0.96 7.21 0.12
C LEU A 57 -1.13 8.54 0.87
N PHE A 58 -0.33 9.53 0.49
CA PHE A 58 -0.42 10.90 0.99
C PHE A 58 -1.32 11.73 0.08
N CYS A 59 -2.30 12.43 0.66
CA CYS A 59 -3.23 13.31 -0.03
C CYS A 59 -3.21 14.69 0.63
N GLU A 60 -2.98 15.74 -0.14
CA GLU A 60 -3.04 17.13 0.33
C GLU A 60 -4.35 17.79 -0.07
N TYR A 61 -4.97 18.52 0.86
CA TYR A 61 -6.21 19.26 0.65
C TYR A 61 -5.98 20.75 0.91
N PRO A 62 -5.56 21.53 -0.09
CA PRO A 62 -5.32 22.97 0.09
C PRO A 62 -6.63 23.73 0.33
N SER A 63 -6.72 24.53 1.41
CA SER A 63 -7.86 25.46 1.54
C SER A 63 -7.77 26.58 0.52
N PHE A 64 -8.83 26.75 -0.25
CA PHE A 64 -9.09 28.00 -0.96
C PHE A 64 -9.41 29.09 0.07
N GLY A 65 -8.47 30.00 0.32
CA GLY A 65 -8.66 31.11 1.26
C GLY A 65 -7.40 31.63 1.94
N LEU A 66 -6.25 30.96 1.78
CA LEU A 66 -4.97 31.43 2.28
C LEU A 66 -4.01 31.66 1.11
N GLU A 67 -3.54 32.89 0.97
CA GLU A 67 -2.71 33.40 -0.14
C GLU A 67 -1.32 32.72 -0.27
N LYS A 68 -0.98 31.78 0.63
CA LYS A 68 0.21 30.93 0.55
C LYS A 68 -0.05 29.56 1.21
N PRO A 69 0.51 28.46 0.68
CA PRO A 69 0.61 27.22 1.44
C PRO A 69 1.46 27.49 2.69
N ARG A 70 0.85 27.36 3.87
CA ARG A 70 1.58 27.38 5.15
C ARG A 70 2.33 26.05 5.29
N PRO A 71 3.36 25.95 6.15
CA PRO A 71 4.05 24.69 6.43
C PRO A 71 3.17 23.57 7.03
N ASN A 72 1.87 23.82 7.22
CA ASN A 72 0.88 22.91 7.74
C ASN A 72 -0.24 22.82 6.70
N THR A 73 0.06 22.19 5.56
CA THR A 73 -0.96 21.84 4.57
C THR A 73 -1.83 20.75 5.18
N TRP A 74 -3.15 20.90 5.09
CA TRP A 74 -4.07 19.85 5.53
C TRP A 74 -3.79 18.61 4.71
N ASN A 75 -3.55 17.51 5.39
CA ASN A 75 -3.16 16.28 4.73
C ASN A 75 -3.81 15.07 5.38
N CYS A 76 -4.08 14.09 4.54
CA CYS A 76 -4.61 12.81 4.96
C CYS A 76 -3.70 11.73 4.45
N THR A 77 -3.31 10.82 5.34
CA THR A 77 -2.45 9.70 4.99
C THR A 77 -3.25 8.42 5.09
N TYR A 78 -3.31 7.67 4.00
CA TYR A 78 -4.05 6.42 3.89
C TYR A 78 -3.13 5.25 3.60
N ASN A 79 -3.60 4.05 3.87
CA ASN A 79 -2.99 2.83 3.39
C ASN A 79 -3.26 2.70 1.89
N ASP A 80 -2.21 2.58 1.08
CA ASP A 80 -2.35 2.55 -0.38
C ASP A 80 -2.98 1.26 -0.92
N MET A 81 -3.08 0.21 -0.09
CA MET A 81 -3.65 -1.10 -0.42
C MET A 81 -5.10 -1.22 0.02
N THR A 82 -5.40 -0.82 1.25
CA THR A 82 -6.74 -0.96 1.86
C THR A 82 -7.56 0.31 1.79
N GLY A 83 -6.92 1.46 1.52
CA GLY A 83 -7.53 2.79 1.59
C GLY A 83 -7.84 3.27 2.99
N ALA A 84 -7.54 2.52 4.05
CA ALA A 84 -7.85 2.92 5.42
C ALA A 84 -7.04 4.15 5.85
N LEU A 85 -7.66 5.08 6.56
CA LEU A 85 -6.98 6.24 7.12
C LEU A 85 -5.94 5.81 8.17
N ILE A 86 -4.69 6.20 7.95
CA ILE A 86 -3.56 5.97 8.87
C ILE A 86 -3.37 7.20 9.77
N HIS A 87 -3.38 8.39 9.16
CA HIS A 87 -3.17 9.64 9.88
C HIS A 87 -4.05 10.75 9.32
N ASP A 88 -4.75 11.40 10.25
CA ASP A 88 -5.54 12.60 10.01
C ASP A 88 -4.72 13.84 10.38
N GLY A 89 -4.22 14.54 9.35
CA GLY A 89 -3.57 15.83 9.46
C GLY A 89 -4.50 16.99 9.09
N ASP A 90 -5.81 16.78 9.11
CA ASP A 90 -6.84 17.70 8.65
C ASP A 90 -7.93 17.98 9.70
N PHE A 91 -7.55 17.99 10.99
CA PHE A 91 -8.47 18.34 12.09
C PHE A 91 -9.78 17.53 12.15
N GLY A 92 -9.78 16.28 11.68
CA GLY A 92 -11.00 15.47 11.65
C GLY A 92 -11.78 15.54 10.34
N LEU A 93 -11.24 16.21 9.31
CA LEU A 93 -11.91 16.38 8.01
C LEU A 93 -11.46 15.37 6.96
N CYS A 94 -10.49 14.52 7.27
CA CYS A 94 -10.15 13.38 6.43
C CYS A 94 -11.32 12.40 6.32
N HIS A 95 -11.49 11.79 5.15
CA HIS A 95 -12.37 10.63 5.03
C HIS A 95 -11.78 9.44 5.81
N ASP A 96 -12.62 8.57 6.35
CA ASP A 96 -12.16 7.31 6.99
C ASP A 96 -11.48 6.36 5.99
N THR A 97 -11.83 6.49 4.71
CA THR A 97 -11.34 5.65 3.62
C THR A 97 -11.08 6.43 2.33
N ALA A 98 -9.92 6.21 1.72
CA ALA A 98 -9.60 6.63 0.37
C ALA A 98 -10.34 5.80 -0.70
N VAL A 99 -10.36 6.29 -1.94
CA VAL A 99 -11.12 5.67 -3.04
C VAL A 99 -10.37 4.43 -3.56
N ILE A 100 -10.97 3.25 -3.46
CA ILE A 100 -10.38 2.00 -3.98
C ILE A 100 -10.67 1.86 -5.48
N THR A 101 -9.64 2.04 -6.32
CA THR A 101 -9.79 2.06 -7.78
C THR A 101 -9.34 0.78 -8.47
N GLY A 102 -8.45 -0.04 -7.90
CA GLY A 102 -7.71 -0.96 -8.78
C GLY A 102 -7.18 -2.28 -8.27
N CYS A 103 -7.13 -2.57 -6.96
CA CYS A 103 -6.63 -3.88 -6.50
C CYS A 103 -7.66 -4.99 -6.48
N SER A 104 -8.54 -4.96 -7.49
CA SER A 104 -9.16 -6.20 -7.92
C SER A 104 -8.03 -7.21 -8.14
N LYS A 105 -8.02 -8.29 -7.35
CA LYS A 105 -7.16 -9.45 -7.62
C LYS A 105 -7.41 -9.75 -9.09
N ARG A 106 -6.46 -9.45 -9.98
CA ARG A 106 -6.52 -9.90 -11.36
C ARG A 106 -6.60 -11.41 -11.23
N LYS A 107 -7.83 -11.96 -11.30
CA LYS A 107 -8.09 -13.39 -11.34
C LYS A 107 -7.50 -13.82 -12.66
N ARG A 108 -6.18 -14.02 -12.68
CA ARG A 108 -5.50 -14.62 -13.80
C ARG A 108 -6.11 -15.99 -13.92
N ASN A 109 -6.76 -16.25 -15.05
CA ASN A 109 -7.24 -17.59 -15.33
C ASN A 109 -6.01 -18.50 -15.27
N ILE A 110 -5.94 -19.36 -14.26
CA ILE A 110 -4.78 -20.24 -14.04
C ILE A 110 -4.53 -21.08 -15.29
N VAL A 111 -5.58 -21.47 -16.00
CA VAL A 111 -5.49 -22.20 -17.28
C VAL A 111 -4.75 -21.38 -18.32
N GLU A 112 -5.05 -20.08 -18.45
CA GLU A 112 -4.39 -19.18 -19.40
C GLU A 112 -2.91 -18.95 -19.04
N VAL A 113 -2.60 -18.78 -17.75
CA VAL A 113 -1.21 -18.65 -17.28
C VAL A 113 -0.41 -19.91 -17.54
N LEU A 114 -0.99 -21.08 -17.28
CA LEU A 114 -0.35 -22.37 -17.53
C LEU A 114 -0.16 -22.62 -19.03
N LYS A 115 -1.16 -22.28 -19.86
CA LYS A 115 -1.07 -22.38 -21.32
C LYS A 115 0.05 -21.49 -21.86
N ARG A 116 0.11 -20.23 -21.45
CA ARG A 116 1.18 -19.30 -21.84
C ARG A 116 2.57 -19.80 -21.42
N ARG A 117 2.69 -20.40 -20.23
CA ARG A 117 3.95 -21.02 -19.79
C ARG A 117 4.34 -22.22 -20.63
N ALA A 118 3.37 -23.06 -21.03
CA ALA A 118 3.62 -24.19 -21.91
C ALA A 118 4.06 -23.72 -23.30
N GLU A 119 3.43 -22.69 -23.85
CA GLU A 119 3.79 -22.09 -25.14
C GLU A 119 5.21 -21.48 -25.13
N VAL A 120 5.57 -20.73 -24.08
CA VAL A 120 6.94 -20.20 -23.92
C VAL A 120 7.96 -21.34 -23.81
N ARG A 121 7.62 -22.42 -23.08
CA ARG A 121 8.50 -23.58 -22.96
C ARG A 121 8.65 -24.34 -24.28
N ALA A 122 7.61 -24.37 -25.10
CA ALA A 122 7.64 -24.96 -26.44
C ALA A 122 8.41 -24.10 -27.46
N ALA A 123 8.44 -22.78 -27.28
CA ALA A 123 9.17 -21.84 -28.13
C ALA A 123 10.67 -21.74 -27.80
N LEU A 124 11.11 -22.21 -26.63
CA LEU A 124 12.52 -22.30 -26.28
C LEU A 124 13.19 -23.39 -27.15
N PRO A 125 14.38 -23.12 -27.72
CA PRO A 125 15.10 -24.13 -28.48
C PRO A 125 15.39 -25.33 -27.58
N GLN A 126 14.85 -26.49 -27.93
CA GLN A 126 15.21 -27.74 -27.26
C GLN A 126 16.72 -27.93 -27.43
N SER A 127 17.46 -27.94 -26.33
CA SER A 127 18.88 -28.28 -26.40
C SER A 127 18.97 -29.75 -26.81
N SER A 128 19.65 -30.02 -27.93
CA SER A 128 19.97 -31.37 -28.40
C SER A 128 21.00 -32.10 -27.51
N GLN A 129 21.32 -31.53 -26.35
CA GLN A 129 22.31 -32.05 -25.42
C GLN A 129 21.59 -32.95 -24.41
N PRO A 130 21.95 -34.25 -24.33
CA PRO A 130 21.37 -35.14 -23.33
C PRO A 130 21.68 -34.63 -21.91
N GLU A 131 20.69 -34.76 -21.02
CA GLU A 131 20.58 -34.16 -19.68
C GLU A 131 21.79 -34.39 -18.75
N TYR A 132 22.66 -35.36 -19.05
CA TYR A 132 23.84 -35.68 -18.24
C TYR A 132 25.10 -34.85 -18.56
N MET A 133 25.12 -34.10 -19.68
CA MET A 133 26.28 -33.28 -20.08
C MET A 133 26.56 -32.05 -19.18
N PRO A 134 25.57 -31.29 -18.66
CA PRO A 134 25.86 -30.12 -17.83
C PRO A 134 26.49 -30.50 -16.48
N ALA A 135 26.06 -31.60 -15.86
CA ALA A 135 26.62 -32.08 -14.59
C ALA A 135 28.11 -32.50 -14.73
N LYS A 136 28.48 -33.14 -15.85
CA LYS A 136 29.86 -33.55 -16.11
C LYS A 136 30.78 -32.37 -16.44
N ARG A 137 30.27 -31.31 -17.10
CA ARG A 137 31.05 -30.10 -17.38
C ARG A 137 31.38 -29.31 -16.10
N ALA A 138 30.45 -29.21 -15.16
CA ALA A 138 30.69 -28.53 -13.87
C ALA A 138 31.75 -29.25 -13.01
N LEU A 139 31.77 -30.59 -13.03
CA LEU A 139 32.77 -31.38 -12.30
C LEU A 139 34.14 -31.36 -12.99
N GLY A 140 34.19 -31.32 -14.32
CA GLY A 140 35.45 -31.25 -15.08
C GLY A 140 36.19 -29.92 -14.95
N MET A 141 35.47 -28.81 -14.71
CA MET A 141 36.09 -27.49 -14.49
C MET A 141 36.74 -27.38 -13.11
N LYS A 142 36.27 -28.14 -12.11
CA LYS A 142 36.84 -28.16 -10.76
C LYS A 142 38.15 -28.96 -10.65
N GLY A 143 38.41 -29.88 -11.58
CA GLY A 143 39.63 -30.71 -11.61
C GLY A 143 40.79 -30.12 -12.42
N ARG A 144 40.60 -28.97 -13.08
CA ARG A 144 41.63 -28.32 -13.91
C ARG A 144 42.29 -27.10 -13.26
N ALA A 145 41.93 -26.81 -12.00
CA ALA A 145 42.53 -25.79 -11.17
C ALA A 145 43.38 -26.44 -10.08
N ASN A 146 44.39 -27.22 -10.49
CA ASN A 146 45.56 -27.56 -9.68
C ASN A 146 46.72 -27.89 -10.60
#